data_AF-A0A5J5LXX8-F1
#
_entry.id   AF-A0A5J5LXX8-F1
#
_cell.length_a   1.000
_cell.length_b   1.000
_cell.length_c   1.000
_cell.angle_alpha   90.00
_cell.angle_beta   90.00
_cell.angle_gamma   90.00
#
_symmetry.space_group_name_H-M   'P 1'
#
loop_
_entity.id
_entity.type
_entity.pdbx_description
1 polymer ?
#
loop_
_entity_poly.entity_id
_entity_poly.type
_entity_poly.pdbx_seq_one_letter_code
_entity_poly.pdbx_strand_id
1 'polypeptide(L)' 'MNQTCDLDDDLRPEYDFTKLPVIARGQGRKRTTLTVEIDPDVATIFPDSAAVNEGLRLLLRLIQNS' A
#
# COMPACT_ATOMS: atom_id res chain seq x y z
N MET A 1 -35.22 15.34 -35.77
CA MET A 1 -34.35 14.96 -34.63
C MET A 1 -33.35 13.95 -35.16
N ASN A 2 -32.10 14.36 -35.36
CA ASN A 2 -30.97 13.43 -35.55
C ASN A 2 -29.71 14.20 -35.15
N GLN A 3 -29.40 14.17 -33.87
CA GLN A 3 -28.13 14.66 -33.34
C GLN A 3 -27.21 13.45 -33.36
N THR A 4 -26.36 13.36 -34.37
CA THR A 4 -25.23 12.44 -34.38
C THR A 4 -24.28 12.91 -33.29
N CYS A 5 -24.20 12.14 -32.22
CA CYS A 5 -23.19 12.32 -31.19
C CYS A 5 -21.85 11.95 -31.82
N ASP A 6 -21.25 12.89 -32.56
CA ASP A 6 -19.81 12.88 -32.86
C ASP A 6 -19.10 13.18 -31.54
N LEU A 7 -19.10 12.18 -30.65
CA LEU A 7 -18.21 12.16 -29.51
C LEU A 7 -16.85 11.87 -30.13
N ASP A 8 -15.96 12.86 -30.16
CA ASP A 8 -14.52 12.63 -30.30
C ASP A 8 -14.15 11.53 -29.29
N ASP A 9 -14.10 10.29 -29.76
CA ASP A 9 -13.86 9.07 -28.97
C ASP A 9 -12.37 8.88 -28.68
N ASP A 10 -11.59 9.96 -28.83
CA ASP A 10 -10.17 9.99 -28.60
C ASP A 10 -9.88 10.36 -27.15
N LEU A 11 -9.26 9.42 -26.46
CA LEU A 11 -8.83 9.57 -25.09
C LEU A 11 -7.75 10.65 -25.00
N ARG A 12 -7.94 11.63 -24.11
CA ARG A 12 -6.94 12.69 -23.86
C ARG A 12 -5.59 12.08 -23.45
N PRO A 13 -4.44 12.68 -23.81
CA PRO A 13 -3.11 12.11 -23.59
C PRO A 13 -2.76 11.88 -22.11
N GLU A 14 -3.39 12.60 -21.17
CA GLU A 14 -3.23 12.39 -19.73
C GLU A 14 -3.87 11.08 -19.25
N TYR A 15 -4.80 10.52 -20.02
CA TYR A 15 -5.55 9.31 -19.71
C TYR A 15 -4.97 8.09 -20.43
N ASP A 16 -3.65 7.98 -20.58
CA ASP A 16 -3.03 6.80 -21.17
C ASP A 16 -3.08 5.57 -20.23
N PHE A 17 -4.11 4.74 -20.42
CA PHE A 17 -4.31 3.53 -19.63
C PHE A 17 -3.25 2.44 -19.88
N THR A 18 -2.45 2.52 -20.96
CA THR A 18 -1.36 1.54 -21.20
C THR A 18 -0.24 1.65 -20.17
N LYS A 19 -0.11 2.81 -19.52
CA LYS A 19 0.88 3.08 -18.47
C LYS A 19 0.40 2.69 -17.07
N LEU A 20 -0.89 2.36 -16.92
CA LEU A 20 -1.43 2.01 -15.61
C LEU A 20 -1.08 0.56 -15.24
N PRO A 21 -0.57 0.31 -14.02
CA PRO A 21 -0.34 -1.03 -13.55
C PRO A 21 -1.67 -1.76 -13.32
N VAL A 22 -1.78 -3.00 -13.80
CA VAL A 22 -2.94 -3.85 -13.52
C VAL A 22 -2.89 -4.31 -12.06
N ILE A 23 -3.85 -3.86 -11.25
CA ILE A 23 -3.95 -4.22 -9.83
C ILE A 23 -5.08 -5.24 -9.65
N ALA A 24 -4.78 -6.41 -9.08
CA ALA A 24 -5.79 -7.42 -8.78
C ALA A 24 -6.83 -6.88 -7.78
N ARG A 25 -8.11 -6.95 -8.17
CA ARG A 25 -9.27 -6.61 -7.34
C ARG A 25 -10.11 -7.87 -7.09
N GLY A 26 -10.83 -7.94 -5.97
CA GLY A 26 -11.70 -9.07 -5.63
C GLY A 26 -11.17 -10.00 -4.53
N GLN A 27 -11.85 -11.13 -4.34
CA GLN A 27 -11.48 -12.15 -3.35
C GLN A 27 -10.13 -12.80 -3.70
N GLY A 28 -9.30 -13.05 -2.69
CA GLY A 28 -7.97 -13.65 -2.87
C GLY A 28 -6.83 -12.66 -3.15
N ARG A 29 -7.10 -11.35 -3.24
CA ARG A 29 -6.02 -10.35 -3.30
C ARG A 29 -5.18 -10.39 -2.03
N LYS A 30 -3.86 -10.25 -2.15
CA LYS A 30 -3.00 -9.97 -0.99
C LYS A 30 -3.49 -8.67 -0.36
N ARG A 31 -3.89 -8.73 0.92
CA ARG A 31 -4.24 -7.52 1.67
C ARG A 31 -3.01 -6.63 1.72
N THR A 32 -3.20 -5.36 1.44
CA THR A 32 -2.18 -4.34 1.70
C THR A 32 -1.84 -4.44 3.18
N THR A 33 -0.57 -4.67 3.48
CA THR A 33 -0.06 -4.67 4.85
C THR A 33 -0.35 -3.29 5.44
N LEU A 34 -0.82 -3.23 6.69
CA LEU A 34 -0.98 -1.95 7.38
C LEU A 34 0.43 -1.36 7.58
N THR A 35 0.69 -0.22 6.95
CA THR A 35 1.94 0.52 7.15
C THR A 35 1.77 1.45 8.34
N VAL A 36 2.73 1.43 9.24
CA VAL A 36 2.79 2.30 10.42
C VAL A 36 4.06 3.13 10.27
N GLU A 37 3.92 4.44 10.43
CA GLU A 37 5.07 5.36 10.48
C GLU A 37 5.77 5.21 11.84
N ILE A 38 7.09 5.13 11.81
CA ILE A 38 7.94 5.08 13.00
C ILE A 38 8.85 6.31 13.01
N ASP A 39 9.20 6.77 14.20
CA ASP A 39 10.08 7.92 14.36
C ASP A 39 11.48 7.63 13.78
N PRO A 40 12.18 8.67 13.26
CA PRO A 40 13.44 8.49 12.53
C PRO A 40 14.57 7.91 13.40
N ASP A 41 14.57 8.20 14.69
CA ASP A 41 15.51 7.62 15.65
C ASP A 41 15.33 6.10 15.76
N VAL A 42 14.09 5.62 15.87
CA VAL A 42 13.76 4.20 15.91
C VAL A 42 14.09 3.52 14.58
N ALA A 43 13.81 4.19 13.45
CA ALA A 43 14.15 3.67 12.12
C ALA A 43 15.66 3.52 11.89
N THR A 44 16.50 4.34 12.53
CA THR A 44 17.96 4.18 12.43
C THR A 44 18.48 2.94 13.16
N ILE A 45 17.77 2.52 14.21
CA ILE A 45 18.15 1.38 15.05
C ILE A 45 17.57 0.07 14.48
N PHE A 46 16.34 0.12 13.95
CA PHE A 46 15.64 -1.04 13.41
C PHE A 46 15.53 -0.98 11.88
N PRO A 47 16.38 -1.72 11.14
CA PRO A 47 16.46 -1.60 9.68
C PRO A 47 15.29 -2.25 8.93
N ASP A 48 14.54 -3.15 9.58
CA ASP A 48 13.41 -3.83 8.97
C ASP A 48 12.26 -4.08 9.96
N SER A 49 11.11 -4.49 9.41
CA SER A 49 9.91 -4.81 10.20
C SER A 49 10.06 -6.08 11.03
N ALA A 50 10.97 -7.01 10.69
CA ALA A 50 11.21 -8.20 11.49
C ALA A 50 11.91 -7.84 12.81
N ALA A 51 12.91 -6.96 12.76
CA ALA A 51 13.67 -6.47 13.90
C ALA A 51 12.76 -5.70 14.88
N VAL A 52 11.88 -4.82 14.38
CA VAL A 52 10.87 -4.12 15.20
C VAL A 52 9.97 -5.14 15.91
N ASN A 53 9.44 -6.11 15.17
CA ASN A 53 8.51 -7.09 15.72
C ASN A 53 9.15 -7.98 16.78
N GLU A 54 10.40 -8.40 16.59
CA GLU A 54 11.13 -9.16 17.61
C GLU A 54 11.40 -8.34 18.88
N GLY A 55 11.79 -7.07 18.73
CA GLY A 55 11.97 -6.16 19.88
C GLY A 55 10.68 -6.00 20.69
N LEU A 56 9.55 -5.74 20.03
CA LEU A 56 8.25 -5.61 20.69
C LEU A 56 7.80 -6.92 21.37
N ARG A 57 8.06 -8.08 20.76
CA ARG A 57 7.77 -9.39 21.37
C ARG A 57 8.59 -9.63 22.63
N LEU A 58 9.86 -9.24 22.62
CA LEU A 58 10.74 -9.31 23.79
C LEU A 58 10.19 -8.47 24.93
N LEU A 59 9.79 -7.23 24.63
CA LEU A 59 9.16 -6.33 25.60
C LEU A 59 7.88 -6.94 26.18
N LEU A 60 7.02 -7.52 25.34
CA LEU A 60 5.80 -8.21 25.80
C LEU A 60 6.11 -9.34 26.78
N ARG A 61 7.14 -10.16 26.50
CA ARG A 61 7.54 -11.26 27.39
C ARG A 61 8.04 -10.76 28.74
N LEU A 62 8.81 -9.67 28.75
CA LEU A 62 9.29 -9.05 29.99
C LEU A 62 8.13 -8.54 30.85
N ILE A 63 7.15 -7.90 30.22
CA ILE A 63 5.95 -7.38 30.89
C ILE A 63 5.07 -8.53 31.43
N GLN A 64 4.90 -9.61 30.67
CA GLN A 64 4.05 -10.75 31.07
C GLN A 64 4.65 -11.60 32.20
N ASN A 65 5.98 -11.61 32.33
CA ASN A 65 6.68 -12.33 33.39
C ASN A 65 6.94 -11.46 34.64
N SER A 66 6.41 -10.24 34.68
CA SER A 66 6.48 -9.33 35.83
C SER A 66 5.21 -9.39 36.69
#